data_AF-A0A7S2IDN1-F1
#
_entry.id   AF-A0A7S2IDN1-F1
#
_cell.length_a   1.000
_cell.length_b   1.000
_cell.length_c   1.000
_cell.angle_alpha   90.00
_cell.angle_beta   90.00
_cell.angle_gamma   90.00
#
_symmetry.space_group_name_H-M   'P 1'
#
loop_
_entity.id
_entity.type
_entity.pdbx_description
1 polymer ?
#
loop_
_entity_poly.entity_id
_entity_poly.type
_entity_poly.pdbx_seq_one_letter_code
_entity_poly.pdbx_strand_id
1 'polypeptide(L)'
;SFLPPLQSFIARGPPEAFLAGVWAEVGRPYPDLVYGVFAKVIHMPGLGSEKDCAAAARLAAAVYENARAPAADSWLPQYLRELWRRMPSAETTTLRRSILCAVAAMLWYSSEAFLRCTEEQQCTQQFFQVWLQGIDVVRRLRDRRLVVLGLVRLFELGCAQAGAPGLPASLGAGLPLLVRQLA
;
A
#
# COMPACT_ATOMS: atom_id res chain seq x y z
N SER A 1 -0.46 8.11 -20.77
CA SER A 1 0.08 7.48 -19.54
C SER A 1 0.18 5.98 -19.75
N PHE A 2 1.36 5.38 -19.57
CA PHE A 2 1.59 3.92 -19.72
C PHE A 2 1.23 3.11 -18.46
N LEU A 3 0.81 3.78 -17.38
CA LEU A 3 0.49 3.16 -16.09
C LEU A 3 -0.75 2.24 -16.14
N PRO A 4 -1.86 2.59 -16.82
CA PRO A 4 -3.04 1.72 -16.86
C PRO A 4 -2.80 0.37 -17.57
N PRO A 5 -2.05 0.29 -18.69
CA PRO A 5 -1.61 -0.99 -19.25
C PRO A 5 -0.80 -1.84 -18.27
N LEU A 6 0.20 -1.26 -17.58
CA LEU A 6 1.00 -1.99 -16.59
C LEU A 6 0.15 -2.50 -15.42
N GLN A 7 -0.77 -1.66 -14.94
CA GLN A 7 -1.72 -2.05 -13.91
C GLN A 7 -2.60 -3.23 -14.37
N SER A 8 -3.05 -3.20 -15.64
CA SER A 8 -3.87 -4.26 -16.21
C SER A 8 -3.09 -5.56 -16.41
N PHE A 9 -1.81 -5.47 -16.79
CA PHE A 9 -0.92 -6.61 -16.89
C PHE A 9 -0.78 -7.33 -15.54
N ILE A 10 -0.53 -6.57 -14.46
CA ILE A 10 -0.41 -7.13 -13.10
C ILE A 10 -1.75 -7.70 -12.61
N ALA A 11 -2.86 -7.02 -12.87
CA ALA A 11 -4.16 -7.40 -12.35
C ALA A 11 -4.85 -8.55 -13.10
N ARG A 12 -4.46 -8.82 -14.35
CA ARG A 12 -5.07 -9.86 -15.19
C ARG A 12 -4.16 -11.05 -15.46
N GLY A 13 -2.85 -10.84 -15.41
CA GLY A 13 -1.87 -11.90 -15.60
C GLY A 13 -1.73 -12.80 -14.38
N PRO A 14 -1.15 -14.00 -14.53
CA PRO A 14 -0.69 -14.80 -13.41
C PRO A 14 0.33 -13.99 -12.59
N PRO A 15 0.18 -13.86 -11.26
CA PRO A 15 1.13 -13.13 -10.42
C PRO A 15 2.57 -13.63 -10.60
N GLU A 16 2.75 -14.92 -10.81
CA GLU A 16 4.05 -15.57 -11.02
C GLU A 16 4.74 -15.08 -12.29
N ALA A 17 3.97 -14.82 -13.35
CA ALA A 17 4.51 -14.31 -14.61
C ALA A 17 5.06 -12.88 -14.46
N PHE A 18 4.44 -12.07 -13.60
CA PHE A 18 4.97 -10.76 -13.24
C PHE A 18 6.20 -10.89 -12.32
N LEU A 19 6.11 -11.67 -11.25
CA LEU A 19 7.14 -11.75 -10.22
C LEU A 19 8.42 -12.43 -10.69
N ALA A 20 8.31 -13.48 -11.51
CA ALA A 20 9.47 -14.20 -12.07
C ALA A 20 9.89 -13.68 -13.46
N GLY A 21 9.10 -12.78 -14.05
CA GLY A 21 9.35 -12.26 -15.39
C GLY A 21 10.57 -11.36 -15.46
N VAL A 22 11.33 -11.49 -16.54
CA VAL A 22 12.52 -10.69 -16.83
C VAL A 22 12.38 -10.10 -18.22
N TRP A 23 12.68 -8.81 -18.37
CA TRP A 23 12.70 -8.18 -19.68
C TRP A 23 13.96 -8.61 -20.43
N ALA A 24 13.79 -9.42 -21.47
CA ALA A 24 14.88 -10.06 -22.21
C ALA A 24 15.93 -9.06 -22.77
N GLU A 25 15.51 -7.86 -23.18
CA GLU A 25 16.41 -6.86 -23.78
C GLU A 25 17.38 -6.22 -22.77
N VAL A 26 16.95 -6.10 -21.51
CA VAL A 26 17.70 -5.36 -20.47
C VAL A 26 18.13 -6.28 -19.32
N GLY A 27 17.66 -7.53 -19.29
CA GLY A 27 17.95 -8.49 -18.23
C GLY A 27 17.40 -8.11 -16.85
N ARG A 28 16.44 -7.17 -16.79
CA ARG A 28 15.89 -6.66 -15.52
C ARG A 28 14.57 -7.34 -15.16
N PRO A 29 14.37 -7.73 -13.89
CA PRO A 29 13.09 -8.23 -13.41
C PRO A 29 11.95 -7.24 -13.62
N TYR A 30 10.76 -7.72 -13.97
CA TYR A 30 9.58 -6.86 -14.12
C TYR A 30 9.21 -6.11 -12.84
N PRO A 31 9.32 -6.67 -11.62
CA PRO A 31 9.06 -5.93 -10.39
C PRO A 31 9.96 -4.69 -10.24
N ASP A 32 11.23 -4.79 -10.62
CA ASP A 32 12.18 -3.68 -10.53
C ASP A 32 11.86 -2.58 -11.54
N LEU A 33 11.44 -2.96 -12.75
CA LEU A 33 11.00 -2.02 -13.79
C LEU A 33 9.73 -1.29 -13.35
N VAL A 34 8.74 -2.03 -12.84
CA VAL A 34 7.47 -1.47 -12.34
C VAL A 34 7.72 -0.55 -11.15
N TYR A 35 8.59 -0.94 -10.22
CA TYR A 35 9.01 -0.08 -9.11
C TYR A 35 9.71 1.18 -9.61
N GLY A 36 10.64 1.08 -10.56
CA GLY A 36 11.33 2.24 -11.13
C GLY A 36 10.38 3.24 -11.80
N VAL A 37 9.39 2.74 -12.54
CA VAL A 37 8.33 3.58 -13.12
C VAL A 37 7.49 4.23 -12.02
N PHE A 38 7.06 3.46 -11.02
CA PHE A 38 6.30 3.97 -9.88
C PHE A 38 7.05 5.09 -9.14
N ALA A 39 8.30 4.84 -8.72
CA ALA A 39 9.11 5.77 -7.94
C ALA A 39 9.37 7.08 -8.70
N LYS A 40 9.54 7.00 -10.02
CA LYS A 40 9.67 8.19 -10.88
C LYS A 40 8.37 9.00 -10.98
N VAL A 41 7.25 8.33 -11.15
CA VAL A 41 5.96 9.00 -11.42
C VAL A 41 5.36 9.58 -10.14
N ILE A 42 5.42 8.87 -9.02
CA ILE A 42 4.68 9.22 -7.80
C ILE A 42 5.10 10.59 -7.22
N HIS A 43 6.32 11.04 -7.51
CA HIS A 43 6.87 12.34 -7.08
C HIS A 43 6.93 13.40 -8.18
N MET A 44 6.25 13.21 -9.32
CA MET A 44 6.18 14.28 -10.32
C MET A 44 5.53 15.53 -9.72
N PRO A 45 6.14 16.72 -9.92
CA PRO A 45 5.62 17.95 -9.34
C PRO A 45 4.42 18.50 -10.13
N GLY A 46 3.61 19.33 -9.45
CA GLY A 46 2.55 20.15 -10.05
C GLY A 46 1.20 19.47 -10.22
N LEU A 47 0.12 20.26 -10.11
CA LEU A 47 -1.28 19.83 -10.23
C LEU A 47 -1.59 19.01 -11.49
N GLY A 48 -0.94 19.34 -12.62
CA GLY A 48 -1.13 18.64 -13.88
C GLY A 48 -0.69 17.17 -13.85
N SER A 49 0.23 16.78 -12.95
CA SER A 49 0.76 15.42 -12.85
C SER A 49 0.07 14.56 -11.79
N GLU A 50 -0.75 15.15 -10.91
CA GLU A 50 -1.47 14.46 -9.81
C GLU A 50 -2.30 13.26 -10.30
N LYS A 51 -2.87 13.33 -11.52
CA LYS A 51 -3.61 12.22 -12.13
C LYS A 51 -2.70 11.02 -12.43
N ASP A 52 -1.49 11.27 -12.90
CA ASP A 52 -0.49 10.22 -13.16
C ASP A 52 0.11 9.71 -11.85
N CYS A 53 0.38 10.58 -10.87
CA CYS A 53 0.76 10.18 -9.51
C CYS A 53 -0.30 9.24 -8.90
N ALA A 54 -1.59 9.55 -9.07
CA ALA A 54 -2.68 8.71 -8.59
C ALA A 54 -2.76 7.37 -9.34
N ALA A 55 -2.37 7.33 -10.62
CA ALA A 55 -2.24 6.09 -11.36
C ALA A 55 -1.03 5.27 -10.88
N ALA A 56 0.09 5.89 -10.53
CA ALA A 56 1.23 5.22 -9.92
C ALA A 56 0.89 4.63 -8.55
N ALA A 57 0.18 5.35 -7.68
CA ALA A 57 -0.27 4.79 -6.41
C ALA A 57 -1.19 3.56 -6.62
N ARG A 58 -2.08 3.60 -7.61
CA ARG A 58 -2.92 2.44 -7.99
C ARG A 58 -2.13 1.29 -8.60
N LEU A 59 -1.01 1.57 -9.27
CA LEU A 59 -0.08 0.54 -9.75
C LEU A 59 0.56 -0.19 -8.56
N ALA A 60 1.00 0.54 -7.53
CA ALA A 60 1.48 -0.06 -6.28
C ALA A 60 0.38 -0.92 -5.63
N ALA A 61 -0.84 -0.41 -5.51
CA ALA A 61 -1.98 -1.18 -4.98
C ALA A 61 -2.19 -2.50 -5.74
N ALA A 62 -2.12 -2.47 -7.08
CA ALA A 62 -2.29 -3.65 -7.91
C ALA A 62 -1.23 -4.73 -7.66
N VAL A 63 0.01 -4.36 -7.32
CA VAL A 63 1.04 -5.34 -6.95
C VAL A 63 0.59 -6.15 -5.73
N TYR A 64 0.20 -5.48 -4.65
CA TYR A 64 -0.15 -6.14 -3.38
C TYR A 64 -1.58 -6.72 -3.35
N GLU A 65 -2.49 -6.23 -4.19
CA GLU A 65 -3.81 -6.84 -4.39
C GLU A 65 -3.71 -8.22 -5.07
N ASN A 66 -2.68 -8.45 -5.90
CA ASN A 66 -2.58 -9.64 -6.74
C ASN A 66 -1.43 -10.58 -6.34
N ALA A 67 -0.40 -10.09 -5.62
CA ALA A 67 0.64 -10.93 -5.05
C ALA A 67 0.15 -11.63 -3.77
N ARG A 68 0.77 -12.78 -3.45
CA ARG A 68 0.61 -13.46 -2.15
C ARG A 68 1.89 -13.35 -1.36
N ALA A 69 1.79 -13.10 -0.05
CA ALA A 69 2.96 -13.10 0.81
C ALA A 69 3.64 -14.49 0.83
N PRO A 70 4.98 -14.57 0.82
CA PRO A 70 5.95 -13.45 0.94
C PRO A 70 6.49 -12.92 -0.41
N ALA A 71 5.83 -13.23 -1.52
CA ALA A 71 6.42 -13.11 -2.86
C ALA A 71 6.77 -11.68 -3.31
N ALA A 72 6.19 -10.65 -2.67
CA ALA A 72 6.47 -9.23 -2.91
C ALA A 72 7.12 -8.52 -1.71
N ASP A 73 7.56 -9.25 -0.67
CA ASP A 73 8.02 -8.67 0.60
C ASP A 73 9.24 -7.75 0.43
N SER A 74 10.17 -8.11 -0.44
CA SER A 74 11.38 -7.31 -0.69
C SER A 74 11.08 -5.93 -1.28
N TRP A 75 9.94 -5.74 -1.96
CA TRP A 75 9.53 -4.44 -2.51
C TRP A 75 8.64 -3.64 -1.54
N LEU A 76 8.08 -4.25 -0.49
CA LEU A 76 7.16 -3.58 0.43
C LEU A 76 7.77 -2.33 1.10
N PRO A 77 8.97 -2.38 1.69
CA PRO A 77 9.55 -1.22 2.40
C PRO A 77 9.71 0.00 1.49
N GLN A 78 10.15 -0.22 0.26
CA GLN A 78 10.42 0.85 -0.69
C GLN A 78 9.14 1.48 -1.24
N TYR A 79 8.12 0.68 -1.59
CA TYR A 79 6.82 1.25 -1.98
C TYR A 79 6.19 2.04 -0.84
N LEU A 80 6.21 1.52 0.38
CA LEU A 80 5.67 2.18 1.56
C LEU A 80 6.35 3.53 1.81
N ARG A 81 7.69 3.56 1.78
CA ARG A 81 8.49 4.77 1.98
C ARG A 81 8.13 5.86 0.97
N GLU A 82 8.05 5.52 -0.30
CA GLU A 82 7.77 6.48 -1.38
C GLU A 82 6.34 7.03 -1.29
N LEU A 83 5.35 6.18 -0.97
CA LEU A 83 3.97 6.59 -0.73
C LEU A 83 3.86 7.50 0.51
N TRP A 84 4.53 7.12 1.60
CA TRP A 84 4.51 7.88 2.84
C TRP A 84 5.15 9.26 2.66
N ARG A 85 6.28 9.34 1.95
CA ARG A 85 6.92 10.62 1.59
C ARG A 85 6.01 11.50 0.73
N ARG A 86 5.20 10.91 -0.15
CA ARG A 86 4.31 11.67 -1.05
C ARG A 86 3.03 12.18 -0.36
N MET A 87 2.53 11.48 0.65
CA MET A 87 1.23 11.76 1.28
C MET A 87 1.06 13.23 1.71
N PRO A 88 2.01 13.89 2.42
CA PRO A 88 1.81 15.25 2.93
C PRO A 88 1.66 16.30 1.83
N SER A 89 2.31 16.08 0.69
CA SER A 89 2.28 17.01 -0.45
C SER A 89 1.17 16.69 -1.45
N ALA A 90 0.33 15.69 -1.21
CA ALA A 90 -0.74 15.32 -2.14
C ALA A 90 -1.81 16.41 -2.16
N GLU A 91 -1.98 17.07 -3.31
CA GLU A 91 -2.87 18.23 -3.43
C GLU A 91 -4.30 17.80 -3.75
N THR A 92 -4.46 16.72 -4.52
CA THR A 92 -5.78 16.26 -4.94
C THR A 92 -6.34 15.15 -4.03
N THR A 93 -7.64 15.18 -3.81
CA THR A 93 -8.39 14.10 -3.14
C THR A 93 -8.20 12.75 -3.84
N THR A 94 -8.03 12.77 -5.17
CA THR A 94 -7.83 11.55 -5.95
C THR A 94 -6.48 10.90 -5.70
N LEU A 95 -5.40 11.68 -5.61
CA LEU A 95 -4.08 11.15 -5.25
C LEU A 95 -4.09 10.65 -3.81
N ARG A 96 -4.56 11.46 -2.85
CA ARG A 96 -4.67 11.07 -1.43
C ARG A 96 -5.39 9.73 -1.28
N ARG A 97 -6.58 9.60 -1.88
CA ARG A 97 -7.34 8.34 -1.87
C ARG A 97 -6.52 7.18 -2.45
N SER A 98 -5.84 7.39 -3.57
CA SER A 98 -5.08 6.34 -4.24
C SER A 98 -3.89 5.86 -3.39
N ILE A 99 -3.23 6.78 -2.66
CA ILE A 99 -2.17 6.45 -1.70
C ILE A 99 -2.75 5.64 -0.53
N LEU A 100 -3.85 6.09 0.06
CA LEU A 100 -4.53 5.38 1.16
C LEU A 100 -4.96 3.96 0.76
N CYS A 101 -5.41 3.76 -0.48
CA CYS A 101 -5.78 2.45 -1.01
C CYS A 101 -4.56 1.54 -1.24
N ALA A 102 -3.45 2.09 -1.74
CA ALA A 102 -2.22 1.34 -1.93
C ALA A 102 -1.64 0.82 -0.60
N VAL A 103 -1.70 1.67 0.42
CA VAL A 103 -1.40 1.31 1.82
C VAL A 103 -2.31 0.19 2.31
N ALA A 104 -3.63 0.31 2.11
CA ALA A 104 -4.58 -0.70 2.54
C ALA A 104 -4.31 -2.05 1.87
N ALA A 105 -3.92 -2.04 0.58
CA ALA A 105 -3.52 -3.24 -0.14
C ALA A 105 -2.26 -3.89 0.45
N MET A 106 -1.25 -3.10 0.87
CA MET A 106 -0.05 -3.62 1.54
C MET A 106 -0.39 -4.24 2.91
N LEU A 107 -1.25 -3.57 3.68
CA LEU A 107 -1.71 -4.07 4.99
C LEU A 107 -2.51 -5.37 4.84
N TRP A 108 -3.33 -5.47 3.78
CA TRP A 108 -4.06 -6.70 3.44
C TRP A 108 -3.11 -7.83 3.00
N TYR A 109 -2.09 -7.50 2.21
CA TYR A 109 -1.11 -8.44 1.71
C TYR A 109 -0.30 -9.10 2.84
N SER A 110 0.22 -8.29 3.78
CA SER A 110 0.91 -8.77 4.98
C SER A 110 0.92 -7.69 6.06
N SER A 111 0.03 -7.80 7.04
CA SER A 111 -0.04 -6.84 8.16
C SER A 111 1.23 -6.85 9.00
N GLU A 112 1.83 -8.03 9.22
CA GLU A 112 3.07 -8.15 9.98
C GLU A 112 4.25 -7.45 9.27
N ALA A 113 4.48 -7.73 7.98
CA ALA A 113 5.56 -7.10 7.24
C ALA A 113 5.34 -5.59 7.12
N PHE A 114 4.10 -5.16 6.92
CA PHE A 114 3.72 -3.76 6.88
C PHE A 114 4.07 -3.04 8.20
N LEU A 115 3.67 -3.61 9.34
CA LEU A 115 3.93 -3.02 10.66
C LEU A 115 5.42 -2.98 10.99
N ARG A 116 6.16 -4.04 10.63
CA ARG A 116 7.62 -4.04 10.76
C ARG A 116 8.23 -2.88 9.98
N CYS A 117 7.79 -2.66 8.74
CA CYS A 117 8.28 -1.55 7.92
C CYS A 117 7.95 -0.17 8.51
N THR A 118 6.79 0.01 9.15
CA THR A 118 6.43 1.29 9.79
C THR A 118 7.20 1.52 11.10
N GLU A 119 7.48 0.46 11.86
CA GLU A 119 8.29 0.53 13.09
C GLU A 119 9.76 0.83 12.77
N GLU A 120 10.34 0.17 11.76
CA GLU A 120 11.70 0.46 11.27
C GLU A 120 11.83 1.92 10.78
N GLN A 121 10.75 2.50 10.25
CA GLN A 121 10.69 3.90 9.83
C GLN A 121 10.24 4.85 10.96
N GLN A 122 9.99 4.34 12.17
CA GLN A 122 9.54 5.09 13.35
C GLN A 122 8.29 5.93 13.08
N CYS A 123 7.42 5.48 12.17
CA CYS A 123 6.27 6.25 11.71
C CYS A 123 4.92 5.59 12.00
N THR A 124 4.86 4.41 12.63
CA THR A 124 3.63 3.64 12.85
C THR A 124 2.49 4.49 13.43
N GLN A 125 2.70 5.19 14.55
CA GLN A 125 1.64 5.98 15.18
C GLN A 125 1.13 7.10 14.26
N GLN A 126 2.05 7.88 13.70
CA GLN A 126 1.73 8.98 12.78
C GLN A 126 1.00 8.46 11.54
N PHE A 127 1.42 7.30 11.05
CA PHE A 127 0.84 6.64 9.91
C PHE A 127 -0.64 6.33 10.13
N PHE A 128 -0.96 5.61 11.21
CA PHE A 128 -2.35 5.25 11.51
C PHE A 128 -3.20 6.47 11.82
N GLN A 129 -2.65 7.50 12.48
CA GLN A 129 -3.36 8.76 12.69
C GLN A 129 -3.76 9.41 11.35
N VAL A 130 -2.82 9.56 10.41
CA VAL A 130 -3.09 10.16 9.09
C VAL A 130 -4.04 9.28 8.27
N TRP A 131 -3.83 7.96 8.30
CA TRP A 131 -4.64 7.02 7.53
C TRP A 131 -6.10 7.02 7.97
N LEU A 132 -6.36 7.04 9.28
CA LEU A 132 -7.71 7.05 9.84
C LEU A 132 -8.41 8.40 9.64
N GLN A 133 -7.69 9.51 9.81
CA GLN A 133 -8.22 10.84 9.47
C GLN A 133 -8.57 10.96 7.98
N GLY A 134 -7.91 10.17 7.12
CA GLY A 134 -8.15 10.15 5.67
C GLY A 134 -9.23 9.18 5.20
N ILE A 135 -9.81 8.36 6.08
CA ILE A 135 -10.67 7.24 5.67
C ILE A 135 -11.98 7.68 5.00
N ASP A 136 -12.51 8.84 5.39
CA ASP A 136 -13.75 9.41 4.84
C ASP A 136 -13.65 9.77 3.35
N VAL A 137 -12.42 9.95 2.86
CA VAL A 137 -12.14 10.19 1.44
C VAL A 137 -12.39 8.93 0.60
N VAL A 138 -12.40 7.75 1.22
CA VAL A 138 -12.62 6.46 0.59
C VAL A 138 -14.12 6.19 0.43
N ARG A 139 -14.69 6.73 -0.66
CA ARG A 139 -16.15 6.65 -0.92
C ARG A 139 -16.57 5.46 -1.78
N ARG A 140 -15.69 4.92 -2.61
CA ARG A 140 -16.03 3.84 -3.56
C ARG A 140 -16.07 2.50 -2.83
N LEU A 141 -17.06 1.67 -3.17
CA LEU A 141 -17.26 0.36 -2.52
C LEU A 141 -16.02 -0.54 -2.60
N ARG A 142 -15.38 -0.60 -3.78
CA ARG A 142 -14.14 -1.36 -3.98
C ARG A 142 -13.04 -0.90 -3.02
N ASP A 143 -12.83 0.41 -2.93
CA ASP A 143 -11.77 0.99 -2.12
C ASP A 143 -12.06 0.78 -0.62
N ARG A 144 -13.33 0.92 -0.20
CA ARG A 144 -13.77 0.62 1.17
C ARG A 144 -13.53 -0.84 1.55
N ARG A 145 -13.84 -1.78 0.64
CA ARG A 145 -13.57 -3.20 0.86
C ARG A 145 -12.10 -3.44 1.18
N LEU A 146 -11.16 -2.83 0.44
CA LEU A 146 -9.73 -3.01 0.70
C LEU A 146 -9.31 -2.46 2.07
N VAL A 147 -9.80 -1.28 2.44
CA VAL A 147 -9.52 -0.69 3.76
C VAL A 147 -10.04 -1.59 4.88
N VAL A 148 -11.28 -2.06 4.77
CA VAL A 148 -11.87 -2.97 5.76
C VAL A 148 -11.09 -4.28 5.84
N LEU A 149 -10.72 -4.88 4.72
CA LEU A 149 -9.93 -6.10 4.70
C LEU A 149 -8.55 -5.91 5.37
N GLY A 150 -7.88 -4.79 5.10
CA GLY A 150 -6.63 -4.45 5.79
C GLY A 150 -6.80 -4.28 7.30
N LEU A 151 -7.86 -3.59 7.74
CA LEU A 151 -8.18 -3.45 9.16
C LEU A 151 -8.51 -4.79 9.83
N VAL A 152 -9.24 -5.68 9.15
CA VAL A 152 -9.53 -7.03 9.65
C VAL A 152 -8.23 -7.79 9.88
N ARG A 153 -7.27 -7.76 8.94
CA ARG A 153 -5.95 -8.39 9.14
C ARG A 153 -5.16 -7.81 10.30
N LEU A 154 -5.29 -6.50 10.54
CA LEU A 154 -4.68 -5.85 11.69
C LEU A 154 -5.31 -6.33 13.01
N PHE A 155 -6.64 -6.44 13.05
CA PHE A 155 -7.35 -6.94 14.23
C PHE A 155 -7.09 -8.42 14.49
N GLU A 156 -7.04 -9.25 13.46
CA GLU A 156 -6.64 -10.66 13.57
C GLU A 156 -5.26 -10.79 14.23
N LEU A 157 -4.30 -9.96 13.84
CA LEU A 157 -2.97 -9.92 14.45
C LEU A 157 -3.03 -9.50 15.93
N GLY A 158 -3.91 -8.58 16.28
CA GLY A 158 -4.12 -8.13 17.65
C GLY A 158 -4.83 -9.13 18.56
N CYS A 159 -5.70 -9.96 17.98
CA CYS A 159 -6.41 -11.02 18.70
C CYS A 159 -5.62 -12.33 18.76
N ALA A 160 -4.52 -12.47 18.01
CA ALA A 160 -3.70 -13.66 18.03
C ALA A 160 -3.10 -13.86 19.43
N GLN A 161 -3.30 -15.06 19.99
CA GLN A 161 -2.86 -15.43 21.34
C GLN A 161 -1.32 -15.43 21.48
N ALA A 162 -0.86 -15.36 22.74
CA ALA A 162 0.54 -15.36 23.14
C ALA A 162 1.35 -16.46 22.41
N GLY A 163 2.18 -16.04 21.44
CA GLY A 163 3.02 -16.94 20.63
C GLY A 163 3.14 -16.50 19.16
N ALA A 164 2.19 -15.74 18.64
CA ALA A 164 2.31 -15.07 17.34
C ALA A 164 2.98 -13.68 17.49
N PRO A 165 3.63 -13.14 16.43
CA PRO A 165 4.07 -11.76 16.42
C PRO A 165 2.85 -10.85 16.65
N GLY A 166 2.73 -10.32 17.86
CA GLY A 166 1.61 -9.48 18.27
C GLY A 166 1.69 -8.10 17.63
N LEU A 167 0.64 -7.30 17.84
CA LEU A 167 0.65 -5.89 17.46
C LEU A 167 1.80 -5.12 18.15
N PRO A 168 2.46 -4.18 17.46
CA PRO A 168 3.37 -3.24 18.09
C PRO A 168 2.72 -2.53 19.28
N ALA A 169 3.50 -2.30 20.34
CA ALA A 169 3.02 -1.59 21.53
C ALA A 169 2.45 -0.19 21.21
N SER A 170 2.98 0.46 20.17
CA SER A 170 2.53 1.74 19.62
C SER A 170 1.06 1.72 19.17
N LEU A 171 0.52 0.56 18.77
CA LEU A 171 -0.85 0.39 18.34
C LEU A 171 -1.75 -0.25 19.38
N GLY A 172 -1.21 -1.09 20.26
CA GLY A 172 -1.98 -1.81 21.28
C GLY A 172 -2.86 -0.89 22.14
N ALA A 173 -2.34 0.28 22.53
CA ALA A 173 -3.10 1.27 23.30
C ALA A 173 -4.21 1.97 22.50
N GLY A 174 -4.08 2.06 21.17
CA GLY A 174 -4.99 2.80 20.29
C GLY A 174 -6.11 1.96 19.67
N LEU A 175 -5.95 0.63 19.61
CA LEU A 175 -6.94 -0.26 18.98
C LEU A 175 -8.38 -0.12 19.50
N PRO A 176 -8.62 -0.03 20.82
CA PRO A 176 -9.99 0.10 21.34
C PRO A 176 -10.69 1.38 20.85
N LEU A 177 -9.95 2.46 20.66
CA LEU A 177 -10.48 3.73 20.13
C LEU A 177 -10.77 3.62 18.63
N LEU A 178 -9.89 2.92 17.92
CA LEU A 178 -9.99 2.60 16.50
C LEU A 178 -11.28 1.83 16.17
N VAL A 179 -11.59 0.78 16.97
CA VAL A 179 -12.81 -0.01 16.82
C VAL A 179 -14.07 0.84 17.04
N ARG A 180 -14.04 1.78 18.00
CA ARG A 180 -15.17 2.70 18.26
C ARG A 180 -15.45 3.70 17.14
N GLN A 181 -14.44 4.07 16.35
CA GLN A 181 -14.63 4.98 15.22
C GLN A 181 -15.17 4.29 13.96
N LEU A 182 -15.10 2.96 13.92
CA LEU A 182 -15.55 2.14 12.79
C LEU A 182 -16.95 1.53 13.01
N ALA A 183 -17.46 1.56 14.23
CA ALA A 183 -18.80 1.09 14.63
C ALA A 183 -19.82 2.24 14.60
#